data_AF-A0A2R6F0R6-F1
#
_entry.id   AF-A0A2R6F0R6-F1
#
_cell.length_a   1.000
_cell.length_b   1.000
_cell.length_c   1.000
_cell.angle_alpha   90.00
_cell.angle_beta   90.00
_cell.angle_gamma   90.00
#
_symmetry.space_group_name_H-M   'P 1'
#
loop_
_entity.id
_entity.type
_entity.pdbx_description
1 polymer ?
#
loop_
_entity_poly.entity_id
_entity_poly.type
_entity_poly.pdbx_seq_one_letter_code
_entity_poly.pdbx_strand_id
1 'polypeptide(L)'
;MQTSSAPGKLYLFGEHAVVYGEPAIACAIERRATVTARKREDGRLRVNARNLTLNGFTVEYDRGTASPDIDAGDSLDAAATSYVDGAIAQARDAADAPDAGFEITIESEIPLGAGLSSSAAVVVAAIDAASRELGVDLDVRELARRAYEVEYDAQDGQASRTDTFCSATGGAVRVEGEDCRPIDVPNLPFVIGYDGGAGETGDLVSGVRELRERYGFAAATVDAIGDVVREGERALEAGDVKQVGELMDFDHGLLAALGVSARSLDAMVWAARDAGAVGAKLTGAGDGGCIVALDPSEESTRALRYTVDCVEAFRAELDAEGVRREDRS
;
A
#
# COMPACT_ATOMS: atom_id res chain seq x y z
N MET A 1 21.61 -6.56 14.96
CA MET A 1 20.74 -6.83 13.79
C MET A 1 19.32 -6.94 14.29
N GLN A 2 18.40 -6.23 13.66
CA GLN A 2 16.97 -6.24 13.97
C GLN A 2 16.17 -6.59 12.72
N THR A 3 15.03 -7.26 12.90
CA THR A 3 14.10 -7.59 11.83
C THR A 3 12.72 -7.11 12.22
N SER A 4 12.05 -6.43 11.29
CA SER A 4 10.69 -5.96 11.45
C SER A 4 9.89 -6.29 10.21
N SER A 5 8.58 -6.47 10.38
CA SER A 5 7.66 -6.65 9.26
C SER A 5 6.50 -5.67 9.37
N ALA A 6 5.94 -5.26 8.23
CA ALA A 6 4.73 -4.45 8.16
C ALA A 6 3.76 -5.05 7.14
N PRO A 7 2.44 -4.99 7.39
CA PRO A 7 1.43 -5.51 6.46
C PRO A 7 1.29 -4.59 5.25
N GLY A 8 0.94 -5.20 4.12
CA GLY A 8 0.30 -4.48 3.02
C GLY A 8 -1.12 -4.07 3.42
N LYS A 9 -1.80 -3.36 2.53
CA LYS A 9 -3.20 -3.00 2.75
C LYS A 9 -4.00 -3.00 1.47
N LEU A 10 -5.31 -2.96 1.63
CA LEU A 10 -6.23 -2.58 0.57
C LEU A 10 -7.01 -1.34 0.97
N TYR A 11 -7.51 -0.60 -0.01
CA TYR A 11 -8.50 0.41 0.24
C TYR A 11 -9.88 -0.23 0.20
N LEU A 12 -10.68 0.05 1.22
CA LEU A 12 -12.09 -0.24 1.19
C LEU A 12 -12.83 0.89 0.48
N PHE A 13 -12.50 2.14 0.79
CA PHE A 13 -13.06 3.35 0.17
C PHE A 13 -12.05 4.50 0.13
N GLY A 14 -12.23 5.45 -0.79
CA GLY A 14 -11.58 6.77 -0.76
C GLY A 14 -10.28 6.88 -1.54
N GLU A 15 -9.95 5.89 -2.38
CA GLU A 15 -8.85 6.00 -3.34
C GLU A 15 -9.03 7.24 -4.22
N HIS A 16 -7.91 7.91 -4.52
CA HIS A 16 -7.86 9.20 -5.23
C HIS A 16 -8.54 10.37 -4.54
N ALA A 17 -9.65 10.18 -3.83
CA ALA A 17 -10.33 11.26 -3.13
C ALA A 17 -9.51 11.80 -1.95
N VAL A 18 -8.78 10.91 -1.26
CA VAL A 18 -8.00 11.27 -0.07
C VAL A 18 -6.90 12.30 -0.31
N VAL A 19 -6.30 12.34 -1.50
CA VAL A 19 -5.29 13.36 -1.84
C VAL A 19 -5.90 14.75 -2.03
N TYR A 20 -7.23 14.84 -2.17
CA TYR A 20 -7.98 16.09 -2.29
C TYR A 20 -8.65 16.52 -0.97
N GLY A 21 -8.36 15.84 0.13
CA GLY A 21 -8.87 16.17 1.47
C GLY A 21 -10.16 15.45 1.87
N GLU A 22 -10.68 14.56 1.02
CA GLU A 22 -11.77 13.66 1.42
C GLU A 22 -11.24 12.52 2.32
N PRO A 23 -12.10 11.84 3.09
CA PRO A 23 -11.68 10.71 3.90
C PRO A 23 -11.41 9.46 3.06
N ALA A 24 -10.59 8.55 3.60
CA ALA A 24 -10.42 7.18 3.10
C ALA A 24 -10.47 6.16 4.24
N ILE A 25 -10.88 4.94 3.90
CA ILE A 25 -10.84 3.76 4.78
C ILE A 25 -9.98 2.68 4.11
N ALA A 26 -8.94 2.25 4.82
CA ALA A 26 -8.04 1.19 4.39
C ALA A 26 -7.95 0.09 5.44
N CYS A 27 -7.67 -1.12 4.99
CA CYS A 27 -7.58 -2.32 5.81
C CYS A 27 -6.24 -3.02 5.56
N ALA A 28 -5.46 -3.24 6.63
CA ALA A 28 -4.23 -4.01 6.57
C ALA A 28 -4.55 -5.50 6.30
N ILE A 29 -3.74 -6.14 5.46
CA ILE A 29 -3.87 -7.56 5.12
C ILE A 29 -2.67 -8.37 5.61
N GLU A 30 -2.86 -9.66 5.80
CA GLU A 30 -1.88 -10.57 6.40
C GLU A 30 -0.63 -10.84 5.55
N ARG A 31 -0.56 -10.27 4.34
CA ARG A 31 0.63 -10.28 3.48
C ARG A 31 1.58 -9.17 3.90
N ARG A 32 2.82 -9.51 4.24
CA ARG A 32 3.76 -8.59 4.89
C ARG A 32 5.04 -8.39 4.09
N ALA A 33 5.63 -7.22 4.24
CA ALA A 33 7.02 -6.95 3.87
C ALA A 33 7.89 -7.05 5.12
N THR A 34 8.95 -7.84 5.05
CA THR A 34 9.91 -8.08 6.13
C THR A 34 11.24 -7.44 5.76
N VAL A 35 11.75 -6.61 6.67
CA VAL A 35 13.03 -5.91 6.52
C VAL A 35 13.95 -6.26 7.68
N THR A 36 15.14 -6.76 7.36
CA THR A 36 16.23 -6.97 8.31
C THR A 36 17.28 -5.89 8.15
N ALA A 37 17.58 -5.18 9.23
CA ALA A 37 18.62 -4.16 9.28
C ALA A 37 19.79 -4.59 10.18
N ARG A 38 21.01 -4.46 9.65
CA ARG A 38 22.24 -4.67 10.40
C ARG A 38 23.13 -3.45 10.27
N LYS A 39 23.54 -2.87 11.40
CA LYS A 39 24.48 -1.74 11.40
C LYS A 39 25.83 -2.17 10.81
N ARG A 40 26.43 -1.26 10.04
CA ARG A 40 27.79 -1.37 9.52
C ARG A 40 28.66 -0.26 10.08
N GLU A 41 29.96 -0.53 10.18
CA GLU A 41 30.96 0.42 10.69
C GLU A 41 31.56 1.30 9.58
N ASP A 42 31.36 0.93 8.31
CA ASP A 42 31.95 1.60 7.14
C ASP A 42 31.09 2.76 6.59
N GLY A 43 29.95 3.07 7.22
CA GLY A 43 29.03 4.12 6.77
C GLY A 43 28.25 3.81 5.49
N ARG A 44 28.51 2.66 4.85
CA ARG A 44 27.94 2.29 3.55
C ARG A 44 26.55 1.68 3.69
N LEU A 45 25.73 1.78 2.64
CA LEU A 45 24.39 1.19 2.58
C LEU A 45 24.36 0.08 1.53
N ARG A 46 24.11 -1.15 1.98
CA ARG A 46 23.94 -2.32 1.13
C ARG A 46 22.51 -2.81 1.23
N VAL A 47 21.83 -2.99 0.10
CA VAL A 47 20.42 -3.41 0.04
C VAL A 47 20.33 -4.72 -0.72
N ASN A 48 19.96 -5.79 -0.02
CA ASN A 48 19.68 -7.09 -0.60
C ASN A 48 18.15 -7.24 -0.74
N ALA A 49 17.67 -7.34 -1.96
CA ALA A 49 16.24 -7.36 -2.28
C ALA A 49 15.87 -8.79 -2.73
N ARG A 50 15.57 -9.66 -1.77
CA ARG A 50 15.23 -11.06 -2.02
C ARG A 50 13.75 -11.12 -2.40
N ASN A 51 13.46 -11.62 -3.60
CA ASN A 51 12.11 -11.73 -4.18
C ASN A 51 11.42 -10.41 -4.58
N LEU A 52 12.12 -9.27 -4.59
CA LEU A 52 11.59 -8.00 -5.11
C LEU A 52 11.62 -7.87 -6.65
N THR A 53 11.89 -8.97 -7.34
CA THR A 53 11.69 -9.16 -8.79
C THR A 53 11.50 -10.66 -9.05
N LEU A 54 10.99 -11.00 -10.22
CA LEU A 54 11.10 -12.33 -10.84
C LEU A 54 12.51 -12.97 -10.76
N ASN A 55 13.58 -12.26 -10.33
CA ASN A 55 14.97 -12.73 -10.39
C ASN A 55 15.90 -12.35 -9.22
N GLY A 56 15.43 -11.86 -8.06
CA GLY A 56 16.23 -11.73 -6.81
C GLY A 56 17.61 -11.03 -6.92
N PHE A 57 17.70 -9.75 -6.56
CA PHE A 57 18.93 -8.96 -6.74
C PHE A 57 19.58 -8.51 -5.42
N THR A 58 20.90 -8.33 -5.46
CA THR A 58 21.70 -7.68 -4.40
C THR A 58 22.28 -6.39 -4.96
N VAL A 59 22.01 -5.24 -4.32
CA VAL A 59 22.58 -3.95 -4.69
C VAL A 59 23.45 -3.42 -3.56
N GLU A 60 24.69 -3.09 -3.89
CA GLU A 60 25.59 -2.38 -3.00
C GLU A 60 25.82 -0.99 -3.58
N TYR A 61 25.59 0.07 -2.79
CA TYR A 61 25.90 1.43 -3.22
C TYR A 61 26.67 2.20 -2.14
N ASP A 62 27.48 3.13 -2.60
CA ASP A 62 28.35 3.94 -1.77
C ASP A 62 27.90 5.40 -1.86
N ARG A 63 27.57 6.04 -0.73
CA ARG A 63 27.38 7.49 -0.70
C ARG A 63 28.77 8.15 -0.63
N GLY A 64 29.40 8.22 -1.79
CA GLY A 64 30.69 8.89 -2.05
C GLY A 64 31.01 9.01 -3.54
N THR A 65 30.42 8.18 -4.39
CA THR A 65 30.51 8.24 -5.84
C THR A 65 29.12 8.41 -6.44
N ALA A 66 28.96 9.36 -7.37
CA ALA A 66 27.69 9.66 -8.05
C ALA A 66 27.18 8.54 -8.99
N SER A 67 27.59 7.30 -8.76
CA SER A 67 27.12 6.12 -9.48
C SER A 67 27.23 4.91 -8.55
N PRO A 68 26.15 4.12 -8.39
CA PRO A 68 26.22 2.83 -7.72
C PRO A 68 27.19 1.93 -8.49
N ASP A 69 28.07 1.22 -7.76
CA ASP A 69 28.89 0.15 -8.34
C ASP A 69 27.98 -1.08 -8.47
N ILE A 70 27.10 -1.05 -9.49
CA ILE A 70 26.15 -2.13 -9.77
C ILE A 70 26.92 -3.27 -10.42
N ASP A 71 27.25 -4.31 -9.65
CA ASP A 71 27.71 -5.58 -10.23
C ASP A 71 26.50 -6.40 -10.70
N ALA A 72 25.78 -5.93 -11.73
CA ALA A 72 24.79 -6.67 -12.51
C ALA A 72 24.20 -5.84 -13.67
N GLY A 73 23.97 -6.49 -14.81
CA GLY A 73 23.14 -5.96 -15.89
C GLY A 73 21.70 -5.76 -15.44
N ASP A 74 21.12 -4.67 -15.92
CA ASP A 74 19.76 -4.16 -15.71
C ASP A 74 19.43 -3.69 -14.28
N SER A 75 19.42 -2.36 -14.13
CA SER A 75 19.20 -1.59 -12.90
C SER A 75 17.83 -1.86 -12.26
N LEU A 76 17.81 -1.98 -10.93
CA LEU A 76 16.59 -1.73 -10.14
C LEU A 76 15.99 -0.37 -10.50
N ASP A 77 14.67 -0.28 -10.51
CA ASP A 77 13.96 0.98 -10.70
C ASP A 77 14.45 2.01 -9.67
N ALA A 78 14.83 3.20 -10.15
CA ALA A 78 15.35 4.29 -9.31
C ALA A 78 14.41 4.63 -8.15
N ALA A 79 13.10 4.40 -8.33
CA ALA A 79 12.07 4.58 -7.31
C ALA A 79 12.19 3.60 -6.13
N ALA A 80 12.48 2.31 -6.36
CA ALA A 80 12.66 1.36 -5.27
C ALA A 80 13.87 1.72 -4.40
N THR A 81 14.91 2.30 -5.02
CA THR A 81 16.11 2.78 -4.33
C THR A 81 15.79 4.00 -3.47
N SER A 82 14.98 4.95 -3.97
CA SER A 82 14.63 6.18 -3.23
C SER A 82 13.84 5.91 -1.95
N TYR A 83 12.91 4.95 -1.95
CA TYR A 83 12.16 4.56 -0.76
C TYR A 83 13.07 4.02 0.36
N VAL A 84 14.02 3.14 0.03
CA VAL A 84 14.93 2.57 1.02
C VAL A 84 15.93 3.63 1.50
N ASP A 85 16.48 4.45 0.60
CA ASP A 85 17.35 5.57 0.96
C ASP A 85 16.67 6.54 1.93
N GLY A 86 15.42 6.92 1.64
CA GLY A 86 14.61 7.79 2.49
C GLY A 86 14.32 7.16 3.85
N ALA A 87 13.95 5.87 3.88
CA ALA A 87 13.72 5.14 5.12
C ALA A 87 14.96 5.11 6.03
N ILE A 88 16.14 4.84 5.46
CA ILE A 88 17.40 4.84 6.22
C ILE A 88 17.78 6.26 6.67
N ALA A 89 17.51 7.28 5.87
CA ALA A 89 17.71 8.67 6.29
C ALA A 89 16.83 9.02 7.51
N GLN A 90 15.56 8.61 7.49
CA GLN A 90 14.64 8.80 8.63
C GLN A 90 15.11 8.07 9.90
N ALA A 91 15.60 6.84 9.77
CA ALA A 91 16.12 6.09 10.90
C ALA A 91 17.41 6.71 11.49
N ARG A 92 18.30 7.23 10.63
CA ARG A 92 19.51 7.95 11.06
C ARG A 92 19.18 9.24 11.80
N ASP A 93 18.22 10.00 11.27
CA ASP A 93 17.73 11.22 11.91
C ASP A 93 17.12 10.95 13.28
N ALA A 94 16.25 9.94 13.38
CA ALA A 94 15.62 9.53 14.64
C ALA A 94 16.64 9.15 15.74
N ALA A 95 17.81 8.65 15.36
CA ALA A 95 18.84 8.17 16.27
C ALA A 95 20.06 9.10 16.40
N ASP A 96 20.03 10.30 15.79
CA ASP A 96 21.16 11.24 15.73
C ASP A 96 22.47 10.57 15.25
N ALA A 97 22.36 9.74 14.22
CA ALA A 97 23.43 8.89 13.72
C ALA A 97 23.63 9.02 12.20
N PRO A 98 24.01 10.22 11.70
CA PRO A 98 24.04 10.52 10.26
C PRO A 98 25.00 9.62 9.45
N ASP A 99 26.09 9.16 10.07
CA ASP A 99 27.12 8.35 9.42
C ASP A 99 26.91 6.84 9.58
N ALA A 100 25.79 6.40 10.17
CA ALA A 100 25.56 4.97 10.40
C ALA A 100 25.36 4.21 9.09
N GLY A 101 26.23 3.24 8.80
CA GLY A 101 26.05 2.32 7.67
C GLY A 101 25.06 1.21 7.98
N PHE A 102 24.47 0.61 6.93
CA PHE A 102 23.54 -0.50 7.08
C PHE A 102 23.69 -1.55 5.98
N GLU A 103 23.48 -2.80 6.37
CA GLU A 103 23.09 -3.86 5.46
C GLU A 103 21.60 -4.14 5.69
N ILE A 104 20.81 -3.95 4.64
CA ILE A 104 19.36 -4.11 4.61
C ILE A 104 19.05 -5.34 3.78
N THR A 105 18.18 -6.21 4.28
CA THR A 105 17.60 -7.31 3.50
C THR A 105 16.09 -7.17 3.49
N ILE A 106 15.48 -7.20 2.32
CA ILE A 106 14.04 -7.02 2.13
C ILE A 106 13.47 -8.30 1.52
N GLU A 107 12.39 -8.80 2.09
CA GLU A 107 11.59 -9.94 1.63
C GLU A 107 10.11 -9.49 1.66
N SER A 108 9.33 -9.78 0.62
CA SER A 108 7.92 -9.37 0.56
C SER A 108 7.04 -10.51 0.08
N GLU A 109 5.94 -10.74 0.79
CA GLU A 109 4.84 -11.61 0.37
C GLU A 109 3.74 -10.82 -0.35
N ILE A 110 3.87 -9.49 -0.41
CA ILE A 110 2.90 -8.59 -1.05
C ILE A 110 3.20 -8.58 -2.56
N PRO A 111 2.23 -8.89 -3.43
CA PRO A 111 2.39 -8.77 -4.87
C PRO A 111 2.88 -7.37 -5.27
N LEU A 112 3.98 -7.32 -6.02
CA LEU A 112 4.61 -6.06 -6.43
C LEU A 112 3.77 -5.34 -7.47
N GLY A 113 3.65 -4.02 -7.32
CA GLY A 113 2.88 -3.19 -8.25
C GLY A 113 1.36 -3.39 -8.19
N ALA A 114 0.87 -4.29 -7.33
CA ALA A 114 -0.53 -4.71 -7.31
C ALA A 114 -1.51 -3.72 -6.66
N GLY A 115 -1.05 -2.54 -6.23
CA GLY A 115 -1.88 -1.59 -5.49
C GLY A 115 -2.14 -1.98 -4.02
N LEU A 116 -1.41 -2.96 -3.49
CA LEU A 116 -1.52 -3.45 -2.10
C LEU A 116 -0.51 -2.81 -1.12
N SER A 117 0.02 -1.63 -1.49
CA SER A 117 0.93 -0.81 -0.68
C SER A 117 2.24 -1.51 -0.26
N SER A 118 2.85 -2.27 -1.17
CA SER A 118 4.13 -2.92 -0.92
C SER A 118 5.26 -1.92 -0.59
N SER A 119 5.26 -0.72 -1.20
CA SER A 119 6.26 0.33 -0.91
C SER A 119 6.14 0.84 0.52
N ALA A 120 4.92 1.16 0.96
CA ALA A 120 4.63 1.64 2.30
C ALA A 120 5.07 0.63 3.37
N ALA A 121 4.72 -0.65 3.17
CA ALA A 121 5.11 -1.73 4.05
C ALA A 121 6.64 -1.84 4.19
N VAL A 122 7.38 -1.75 3.06
CA VAL A 122 8.84 -1.76 3.07
C VAL A 122 9.41 -0.55 3.79
N VAL A 123 8.91 0.67 3.53
CA VAL A 123 9.37 1.90 4.18
C VAL A 123 9.15 1.82 5.69
N VAL A 124 7.94 1.46 6.13
CA VAL A 124 7.59 1.34 7.55
C VAL A 124 8.48 0.30 8.25
N ALA A 125 8.62 -0.89 7.67
CA ALA A 125 9.45 -1.94 8.24
C ALA A 125 10.95 -1.57 8.25
N ALA A 126 11.43 -0.87 7.23
CA ALA A 126 12.82 -0.43 7.14
C ALA A 126 13.16 0.64 8.18
N ILE A 127 12.30 1.65 8.38
CA ILE A 127 12.50 2.68 9.41
C ILE A 127 12.50 2.02 10.79
N ASP A 128 11.53 1.14 11.08
CA ASP A 128 11.44 0.46 12.38
C ASP A 128 12.67 -0.43 12.65
N ALA A 129 13.04 -1.30 11.72
CA ALA A 129 14.19 -2.19 11.88
C ALA A 129 15.51 -1.41 12.03
N ALA A 130 15.73 -0.37 11.20
CA ALA A 130 16.95 0.42 11.24
C ALA A 130 17.05 1.30 12.50
N SER A 131 15.95 1.90 12.94
CA SER A 131 15.93 2.71 14.17
C SER A 131 16.23 1.85 15.40
N ARG A 132 15.62 0.66 15.48
CA ARG A 132 15.89 -0.30 16.57
C ARG A 132 17.33 -0.81 16.54
N GLU A 133 17.90 -1.00 15.35
CA GLU A 133 19.30 -1.40 15.20
C GLU A 133 20.27 -0.32 15.68
N LEU A 134 19.84 0.95 15.66
CA LEU A 134 20.55 2.07 16.27
C LEU A 134 20.21 2.29 17.76
N GLY A 135 19.29 1.49 18.32
CA GLY A 135 18.90 1.56 19.73
C GLY A 135 17.75 2.53 20.02
N VAL A 136 16.97 2.92 19.02
CA VAL A 136 15.79 3.79 19.15
C VAL A 136 14.51 3.01 18.82
N ASP A 137 13.59 2.94 19.77
CA ASP A 137 12.22 2.47 19.53
C ASP A 137 11.32 3.69 19.25
N LEU A 138 10.78 3.77 18.04
CA LEU A 138 9.84 4.82 17.64
C LEU A 138 8.42 4.48 18.08
N ASP A 139 7.65 5.50 18.50
CA ASP A 139 6.22 5.32 18.62
C ASP A 139 5.57 5.15 17.24
N VAL A 140 4.46 4.41 17.18
CA VAL A 140 3.83 4.03 15.91
C VAL A 140 3.35 5.23 15.08
N ARG A 141 2.94 6.33 15.73
CA ARG A 141 2.45 7.52 15.03
C ARG A 141 3.62 8.31 14.44
N GLU A 142 4.72 8.42 15.17
CA GLU A 142 5.95 9.01 14.68
C GLU A 142 6.55 8.18 13.53
N LEU A 143 6.57 6.85 13.66
CA LEU A 143 6.98 5.97 12.57
C LEU A 143 6.13 6.18 11.31
N ALA A 144 4.81 6.19 11.44
CA ALA A 144 3.89 6.46 10.32
C ALA A 144 4.15 7.83 9.68
N ARG A 145 4.41 8.86 10.51
CA ARG A 145 4.72 10.22 10.04
C ARG A 145 6.02 10.25 9.26
N ARG A 146 7.08 9.61 9.76
CA ARG A 146 8.39 9.51 9.07
C ARG A 146 8.29 8.72 7.77
N ALA A 147 7.53 7.63 7.77
CA ALA A 147 7.27 6.85 6.56
C ALA A 147 6.49 7.69 5.52
N TYR A 148 5.51 8.47 5.95
CA TYR A 148 4.78 9.39 5.08
C TYR A 148 5.70 10.43 4.44
N GLU A 149 6.68 10.99 5.16
CA GLU A 149 7.65 11.94 4.58
C GLU A 149 8.44 11.31 3.43
N VAL A 150 8.87 10.05 3.59
CA VAL A 150 9.57 9.32 2.53
C VAL A 150 8.70 9.14 1.30
N GLU A 151 7.44 8.74 1.48
CA GLU A 151 6.52 8.58 0.35
C GLU A 151 6.16 9.91 -0.32
N TYR A 152 5.96 10.95 0.48
CA TYR A 152 5.64 12.28 0.00
C TYR A 152 6.76 12.81 -0.90
N ASP A 153 8.02 12.66 -0.48
CA ASP A 153 9.17 13.06 -1.28
C ASP A 153 9.35 12.18 -2.53
N ALA A 154 9.13 10.87 -2.42
CA ALA A 154 9.27 9.93 -3.54
C ALA A 154 8.18 10.08 -4.61
N GLN A 155 7.02 10.64 -4.26
CA GLN A 155 5.86 10.82 -5.14
C GLN A 155 5.59 12.29 -5.47
N ASP A 156 6.60 13.16 -5.41
CA ASP A 156 6.51 14.59 -5.75
C ASP A 156 5.34 15.31 -5.05
N GLY A 157 5.13 14.98 -3.78
CA GLY A 157 4.13 15.57 -2.91
C GLY A 157 2.69 15.12 -3.16
N GLN A 158 2.48 14.02 -3.90
CA GLN A 158 1.14 13.47 -4.19
C GLN A 158 0.72 12.34 -3.25
N ALA A 159 1.58 11.91 -2.32
CA ALA A 159 1.26 10.82 -1.40
C ALA A 159 0.20 11.21 -0.36
N SER A 160 -0.65 10.26 0.02
CA SER A 160 -1.52 10.36 1.20
C SER A 160 -0.91 9.63 2.39
N ARG A 161 -1.39 9.95 3.61
CA ARG A 161 -0.97 9.25 4.83
C ARG A 161 -1.53 7.83 4.95
N THR A 162 -2.49 7.45 4.11
CA THR A 162 -3.29 6.23 4.29
C THR A 162 -2.44 4.97 4.30
N ASP A 163 -1.56 4.83 3.31
CA ASP A 163 -0.76 3.63 3.11
C ASP A 163 0.22 3.41 4.28
N THR A 164 0.99 4.44 4.62
CA THR A 164 1.99 4.40 5.69
C THR A 164 1.36 4.30 7.08
N PHE A 165 0.24 4.98 7.32
CA PHE A 165 -0.48 4.87 8.58
C PHE A 165 -1.08 3.48 8.78
N CYS A 166 -1.74 2.93 7.75
CA CYS A 166 -2.32 1.58 7.80
C CYS A 166 -1.24 0.50 8.01
N SER A 167 -0.13 0.55 7.27
CA SER A 167 1.00 -0.37 7.46
C SER A 167 1.66 -0.23 8.82
N ALA A 168 1.69 0.98 9.40
CA ALA A 168 2.26 1.18 10.73
C ALA A 168 1.34 0.66 11.85
N THR A 169 0.03 0.90 11.77
CA THR A 169 -0.90 0.59 12.87
C THR A 169 -1.60 -0.76 12.76
N GLY A 170 -1.79 -1.26 11.54
CA GLY A 170 -2.62 -2.44 11.28
C GLY A 170 -4.11 -2.16 11.44
N GLY A 171 -4.91 -3.21 11.32
CA GLY A 171 -6.36 -3.18 11.40
C GLY A 171 -6.98 -2.37 10.26
N ALA A 172 -8.14 -1.79 10.54
CA ALA A 172 -8.78 -0.81 9.67
C ALA A 172 -8.47 0.61 10.17
N VAL A 173 -8.22 1.52 9.24
CA VAL A 173 -7.90 2.92 9.54
C VAL A 173 -8.77 3.86 8.74
N ARG A 174 -9.10 4.99 9.35
CA ARG A 174 -9.68 6.16 8.69
C ARG A 174 -8.62 7.25 8.61
N VAL A 175 -8.47 7.84 7.42
CA VAL A 175 -7.53 8.94 7.16
C VAL A 175 -8.25 10.08 6.45
N GLU A 176 -8.14 11.29 6.97
CA GLU A 176 -8.64 12.53 6.36
C GLU A 176 -7.66 13.67 6.68
N GLY A 177 -6.81 14.02 5.71
CA GLY A 177 -5.71 14.97 5.94
C GLY A 177 -4.77 14.51 7.05
N GLU A 178 -4.73 15.24 8.17
CA GLU A 178 -3.93 14.88 9.35
C GLU A 178 -4.71 14.07 10.41
N ASP A 179 -6.03 13.94 10.26
CA ASP A 179 -6.84 13.09 11.15
C ASP A 179 -6.71 11.62 10.72
N CYS A 180 -5.74 10.93 11.32
CA CYS A 180 -5.52 9.50 11.16
C CYS A 180 -5.86 8.75 12.44
N ARG A 181 -6.80 7.81 12.35
CA ARG A 181 -7.22 6.96 13.48
C ARG A 181 -7.55 5.53 13.06
N PRO A 182 -7.25 4.53 13.91
CA PRO A 182 -7.83 3.20 13.77
C PRO A 182 -9.36 3.26 13.94
N ILE A 183 -10.05 2.35 13.27
CA ILE A 183 -11.50 2.14 13.40
C ILE A 183 -11.78 0.65 13.60
N ASP A 184 -12.85 0.35 14.34
CA ASP A 184 -13.34 -1.03 14.47
C ASP A 184 -14.18 -1.39 13.25
N VAL A 185 -14.00 -2.61 12.75
CA VAL A 185 -14.76 -3.14 11.60
C VAL A 185 -15.28 -4.53 11.92
N PRO A 186 -16.43 -4.93 11.34
CA PRO A 186 -16.89 -6.31 11.41
C PRO A 186 -15.92 -7.25 10.67
N ASN A 187 -16.16 -8.55 10.74
CA ASN A 187 -15.42 -9.49 9.90
C ASN A 187 -15.71 -9.22 8.41
N LEU A 188 -14.67 -8.93 7.65
CA LEU A 188 -14.74 -8.63 6.21
C LEU A 188 -14.02 -9.75 5.44
N PRO A 189 -14.75 -10.67 4.79
CA PRO A 189 -14.15 -11.81 4.08
C PRO A 189 -13.60 -11.35 2.72
N PHE A 190 -12.38 -10.82 2.73
CA PHE A 190 -11.75 -10.29 1.51
C PHE A 190 -11.34 -11.40 0.54
N VAL A 191 -11.67 -11.19 -0.72
CA VAL A 191 -11.12 -11.93 -1.86
C VAL A 191 -10.42 -10.92 -2.77
N ILE A 192 -9.16 -11.16 -3.07
CA ILE A 192 -8.35 -10.31 -3.93
C ILE A 192 -8.15 -11.01 -5.26
N GLY A 193 -8.38 -10.27 -6.35
CA GLY A 193 -7.99 -10.65 -7.71
C GLY A 193 -6.89 -9.71 -8.19
N TYR A 194 -5.84 -10.25 -8.79
CA TYR A 194 -4.69 -9.51 -9.30
C TYR A 194 -4.49 -9.83 -10.78
N ASP A 195 -4.41 -8.80 -11.63
CA ASP A 195 -4.25 -8.97 -13.08
C ASP A 195 -2.79 -9.04 -13.57
N GLY A 196 -1.81 -8.96 -12.66
CA GLY A 196 -0.40 -8.93 -13.01
C GLY A 196 0.10 -7.58 -13.53
N GLY A 197 -0.79 -6.60 -13.68
CA GLY A 197 -0.50 -5.24 -14.08
C GLY A 197 -0.16 -4.34 -12.88
N ALA A 198 0.45 -3.21 -13.18
CA ALA A 198 0.71 -2.16 -12.21
C ALA A 198 0.38 -0.82 -12.86
N GLY A 199 -0.52 -0.04 -12.24
CA GLY A 199 -0.79 1.32 -12.66
C GLY A 199 0.27 2.29 -12.15
N GLU A 200 0.70 3.22 -13.01
CA GLU A 200 1.60 4.32 -12.59
C GLU A 200 0.80 5.32 -11.73
N THR A 201 0.95 5.19 -10.40
CA THR A 201 0.12 5.92 -9.43
C THR A 201 0.18 7.43 -9.61
N GLY A 202 1.36 7.99 -9.93
CA GLY A 202 1.54 9.42 -10.16
C GLY A 202 0.78 9.96 -11.36
N ASP A 203 0.75 9.20 -12.46
CA ASP A 203 0.06 9.60 -13.70
C ASP A 203 -1.46 9.56 -13.51
N LEU A 204 -1.98 8.55 -12.81
CA LEU A 204 -3.42 8.44 -12.53
C LEU A 204 -3.90 9.55 -11.60
N VAL A 205 -3.15 9.85 -10.53
CA VAL A 205 -3.48 10.96 -9.63
C VAL A 205 -3.46 12.28 -10.39
N SER A 206 -2.44 12.50 -11.24
CA SER A 206 -2.34 13.69 -12.09
C SER A 206 -3.50 13.80 -13.08
N GLY A 207 -3.90 12.67 -13.68
CA GLY A 207 -5.05 12.60 -14.59
C GLY A 207 -6.37 12.95 -13.92
N VAL A 208 -6.63 12.43 -12.72
CA VAL A 208 -7.82 12.78 -11.93
C VAL A 208 -7.80 14.26 -11.57
N ARG A 209 -6.63 14.81 -11.19
CA ARG A 209 -6.48 16.24 -10.87
C ARG A 209 -6.83 17.11 -12.07
N GLU A 210 -6.28 16.82 -13.25
CA GLU A 210 -6.60 17.55 -14.47
C GLU A 210 -8.08 17.49 -14.82
N LEU A 211 -8.70 16.32 -14.66
CA LEU A 211 -10.12 16.13 -14.93
C LEU A 211 -10.99 16.98 -13.99
N ARG A 212 -10.65 16.97 -12.69
CA ARG A 212 -11.31 17.76 -11.64
C ARG A 212 -11.18 19.26 -11.86
N GLU A 213 -9.99 19.75 -12.23
CA GLU A 213 -9.75 21.16 -12.54
C GLU A 213 -10.50 21.61 -13.81
N ARG A 214 -10.67 20.70 -14.79
CA ARG A 214 -11.33 20.98 -16.07
C ARG A 214 -12.85 20.92 -15.98
N TYR A 215 -13.41 20.00 -15.21
CA TYR A 215 -14.84 19.71 -15.20
C TYR A 215 -15.44 19.65 -13.79
N GLY A 216 -16.44 20.50 -13.53
CA GLY A 216 -17.13 20.53 -12.23
C GLY A 216 -17.85 19.22 -11.86
N PHE A 217 -18.28 18.42 -12.83
CA PHE A 217 -18.86 17.10 -12.53
C PHE A 217 -17.80 16.12 -12.02
N ALA A 218 -16.55 16.22 -12.46
CA ALA A 218 -15.46 15.36 -11.97
C ALA A 218 -15.06 15.75 -10.54
N ALA A 219 -15.08 17.05 -10.22
CA ALA A 219 -14.98 17.51 -8.84
C ALA A 219 -16.10 16.93 -7.96
N ALA A 220 -17.36 17.04 -8.42
CA ALA A 220 -18.49 16.46 -7.71
C ALA A 220 -18.41 14.92 -7.58
N THR A 221 -17.81 14.21 -8.54
CA THR A 221 -17.55 12.77 -8.43
C THR A 221 -16.55 12.46 -7.31
N VAL A 222 -15.48 13.25 -7.17
CA VAL A 222 -14.52 13.11 -6.07
C VAL A 222 -15.20 13.37 -4.72
N ASP A 223 -16.01 14.44 -4.63
CA ASP A 223 -16.78 14.75 -3.41
C ASP A 223 -17.75 13.60 -3.07
N ALA A 224 -18.37 12.98 -4.07
CA ALA A 224 -19.26 11.83 -3.90
C ALA A 224 -18.53 10.58 -3.39
N ILE A 225 -17.27 10.35 -3.79
CA ILE A 225 -16.44 9.28 -3.21
C ILE A 225 -16.22 9.56 -1.71
N GLY A 226 -15.97 10.82 -1.33
CA GLY A 226 -15.91 11.21 0.08
C GLY A 226 -17.19 10.92 0.86
N ASP A 227 -18.36 11.17 0.25
CA ASP A 227 -19.65 10.81 0.85
C ASP A 227 -19.85 9.30 0.98
N VAL A 228 -19.41 8.51 0.00
CA VAL A 228 -19.39 7.04 0.07
C VAL A 228 -18.56 6.58 1.26
N VAL A 229 -17.39 7.18 1.49
CA VAL A 229 -16.52 6.83 2.64
C VAL A 229 -17.22 7.12 3.96
N ARG A 230 -17.86 8.30 4.10
CA ARG A 230 -18.60 8.67 5.33
C ARG A 230 -19.79 7.76 5.60
N GLU A 231 -20.49 7.32 4.56
CA GLU A 231 -21.58 6.35 4.71
C GLU A 231 -21.04 4.94 4.99
N GLY A 232 -19.93 4.57 4.36
CA GLY A 232 -19.22 3.30 4.60
C GLY A 232 -18.74 3.19 6.04
N GLU A 233 -18.24 4.26 6.63
CA GLU A 233 -17.87 4.34 8.05
C GLU A 233 -19.07 3.97 8.95
N ARG A 234 -20.24 4.57 8.71
CA ARG A 234 -21.47 4.28 9.48
C ARG A 234 -21.93 2.84 9.29
N ALA A 235 -21.84 2.31 8.07
CA ALA A 235 -22.21 0.93 7.76
C ALA A 235 -21.29 -0.07 8.49
N LEU A 236 -19.99 0.21 8.55
CA LEU A 236 -19.02 -0.58 9.31
C LEU A 236 -19.31 -0.54 10.81
N GLU A 237 -19.56 0.64 11.37
CA GLU A 237 -19.94 0.80 12.79
C GLU A 237 -21.22 0.04 13.14
N ALA A 238 -22.18 -0.02 12.21
CA ALA A 238 -23.42 -0.76 12.37
C ALA A 238 -23.28 -2.28 12.11
N GLY A 239 -22.14 -2.74 11.58
CA GLY A 239 -21.95 -4.13 11.15
C GLY A 239 -22.77 -4.51 9.91
N ASP A 240 -23.24 -3.54 9.13
CA ASP A 240 -24.04 -3.77 7.92
C ASP A 240 -23.13 -4.06 6.71
N VAL A 241 -22.59 -5.27 6.68
CA VAL A 241 -21.71 -5.74 5.59
C VAL A 241 -22.40 -5.70 4.23
N LYS A 242 -23.74 -5.81 4.18
CA LYS A 242 -24.50 -5.68 2.94
C LYS A 242 -24.43 -4.27 2.39
N GLN A 243 -24.67 -3.27 3.24
CA GLN A 243 -24.53 -1.87 2.84
C GLN A 243 -23.08 -1.52 2.46
N VAL A 244 -22.09 -2.07 3.17
CA VAL A 244 -20.66 -1.91 2.78
C VAL A 244 -20.42 -2.41 1.36
N GLY A 245 -20.91 -3.60 1.00
CA GLY A 245 -20.76 -4.13 -0.36
C GLY A 245 -21.48 -3.30 -1.43
N GLU A 246 -22.71 -2.83 -1.15
CA GLU A 246 -23.43 -1.92 -2.05
C GLU A 246 -22.63 -0.63 -2.31
N LEU A 247 -22.04 -0.05 -1.25
CA LEU A 247 -21.19 1.14 -1.35
C LEU A 247 -19.90 0.86 -2.13
N MET A 248 -19.30 -0.33 -1.98
CA MET A 248 -18.13 -0.71 -2.80
C MET A 248 -18.51 -0.73 -4.28
N ASP A 249 -19.72 -1.19 -4.59
CA ASP A 249 -20.17 -1.26 -5.97
C ASP A 249 -20.37 0.13 -6.59
N PHE A 250 -20.92 1.07 -5.81
CA PHE A 250 -21.03 2.48 -6.20
C PHE A 250 -19.65 3.12 -6.39
N ASP A 251 -18.73 2.91 -5.44
CA ASP A 251 -17.39 3.49 -5.48
C ASP A 251 -16.62 3.05 -6.74
N HIS A 252 -16.71 1.77 -7.10
CA HIS A 252 -16.11 1.27 -8.34
C HIS A 252 -16.63 2.02 -9.58
N GLY A 253 -17.94 2.30 -9.64
CA GLY A 253 -18.53 3.06 -10.73
C GLY A 253 -18.05 4.52 -10.79
N LEU A 254 -17.86 5.16 -9.63
CA LEU A 254 -17.31 6.52 -9.53
C LEU A 254 -15.85 6.55 -9.99
N LEU A 255 -15.03 5.60 -9.54
CA LEU A 255 -13.63 5.44 -9.94
C LEU A 255 -13.51 5.17 -11.45
N ALA A 256 -14.36 4.30 -12.01
CA ALA A 256 -14.41 4.07 -13.45
C ALA A 256 -14.80 5.35 -14.22
N ALA A 257 -15.73 6.16 -13.69
CA ALA A 257 -16.12 7.44 -14.30
C ALA A 257 -15.01 8.50 -14.25
N LEU A 258 -14.11 8.43 -13.27
CA LEU A 258 -12.89 9.24 -13.20
C LEU A 258 -11.77 8.75 -14.13
N GLY A 259 -11.96 7.60 -14.79
CA GLY A 259 -11.00 7.05 -15.75
C GLY A 259 -9.82 6.32 -15.11
N VAL A 260 -9.96 5.89 -13.85
CA VAL A 260 -8.90 5.14 -13.14
C VAL A 260 -9.13 3.62 -13.14
N SER A 261 -10.21 3.11 -13.75
CA SER A 261 -10.39 1.66 -13.94
C SER A 261 -9.73 1.18 -15.23
N ALA A 262 -9.59 -0.13 -15.37
CA ALA A 262 -9.14 -0.82 -16.57
C ALA A 262 -10.08 -1.97 -16.93
N ARG A 263 -10.02 -2.43 -18.19
CA ARG A 263 -10.85 -3.54 -18.67
C ARG A 263 -10.65 -4.81 -17.83
N SER A 264 -9.41 -5.10 -17.44
CA SER A 264 -9.05 -6.25 -16.60
C SER A 264 -9.70 -6.14 -15.21
N LEU A 265 -9.60 -4.96 -14.58
CA LEU A 265 -10.24 -4.67 -13.31
C LEU A 265 -11.76 -4.81 -13.39
N ASP A 266 -12.38 -4.20 -14.39
CA ASP A 266 -13.83 -4.28 -14.61
C ASP A 266 -14.27 -5.74 -14.80
N ALA A 267 -13.54 -6.52 -15.60
CA ALA A 267 -13.84 -7.93 -15.84
C ALA A 267 -13.78 -8.75 -14.54
N MET A 268 -12.76 -8.54 -13.71
CA MET A 268 -12.63 -9.21 -12.41
C MET A 268 -13.73 -8.79 -11.42
N VAL A 269 -14.07 -7.49 -11.36
CA VAL A 269 -15.16 -6.98 -10.50
C VAL A 269 -16.48 -7.62 -10.90
N TRP A 270 -16.82 -7.62 -12.19
CA TRP A 270 -18.05 -8.25 -12.66
C TRP A 270 -18.06 -9.75 -12.41
N ALA A 271 -16.95 -10.46 -12.62
CA ALA A 271 -16.84 -11.88 -12.32
C ALA A 271 -17.11 -12.19 -10.84
N ALA A 272 -16.58 -11.39 -9.92
CA ALA A 272 -16.82 -11.56 -8.48
C ALA A 272 -18.30 -11.27 -8.11
N ARG A 273 -18.88 -10.19 -8.64
CA ARG A 273 -20.30 -9.85 -8.40
C ARG A 273 -21.25 -10.91 -8.94
N ASP A 274 -21.02 -11.38 -10.16
CA ASP A 274 -21.84 -12.43 -10.79
C ASP A 274 -21.72 -13.78 -10.05
N ALA A 275 -20.60 -14.00 -9.35
CA ALA A 275 -20.38 -15.16 -8.50
C ALA A 275 -21.06 -15.04 -7.11
N GLY A 276 -21.62 -13.88 -6.79
CA GLY A 276 -22.37 -13.64 -5.55
C GLY A 276 -21.61 -12.89 -4.46
N ALA A 277 -20.51 -12.20 -4.79
CA ALA A 277 -19.90 -11.25 -3.86
C ALA A 277 -20.92 -10.23 -3.36
N VAL A 278 -20.82 -9.85 -2.08
CA VAL A 278 -21.66 -8.81 -1.46
C VAL A 278 -21.38 -7.44 -2.09
N GLY A 279 -20.13 -7.22 -2.51
CA GLY A 279 -19.69 -6.09 -3.31
C GLY A 279 -18.25 -6.30 -3.77
N ALA A 280 -17.85 -5.64 -4.84
CA ALA A 280 -16.49 -5.71 -5.37
C ALA A 280 -16.08 -4.41 -6.07
N LYS A 281 -14.80 -4.05 -5.97
CA LYS A 281 -14.22 -2.85 -6.59
C LYS A 281 -12.73 -3.00 -6.82
N LEU A 282 -12.16 -2.12 -7.65
CA LEU A 282 -10.71 -1.94 -7.69
C LEU A 282 -10.18 -1.45 -6.33
N THR A 283 -8.92 -1.75 -6.03
CA THR A 283 -8.18 -1.22 -4.88
C THR A 283 -6.80 -0.73 -5.29
N GLY A 284 -6.39 0.40 -4.74
CA GLY A 284 -5.11 1.05 -5.06
C GLY A 284 -5.25 2.10 -6.15
N ALA A 285 -4.20 2.30 -6.94
CA ALA A 285 -4.16 3.38 -7.92
C ALA A 285 -5.11 3.18 -9.12
N GLY A 286 -5.39 1.93 -9.51
CA GLY A 286 -6.15 1.64 -10.71
C GLY A 286 -5.28 1.50 -11.97
N ASP A 287 -5.91 1.47 -13.15
CA ASP A 287 -5.31 1.14 -14.46
C ASP A 287 -4.56 -0.22 -14.50
N GLY A 288 -5.09 -1.18 -13.75
CA GLY A 288 -4.49 -2.49 -13.50
C GLY A 288 -4.27 -2.74 -12.00
N GLY A 289 -3.68 -3.88 -11.65
CA GLY A 289 -3.41 -4.25 -10.27
C GLY A 289 -4.54 -5.10 -9.67
N CYS A 290 -5.00 -4.70 -8.49
CA CYS A 290 -5.93 -5.50 -7.69
C CYS A 290 -7.37 -5.00 -7.69
N ILE A 291 -8.28 -5.96 -7.58
CA ILE A 291 -9.63 -5.75 -7.07
C ILE A 291 -9.76 -6.38 -5.68
N VAL A 292 -10.70 -5.88 -4.91
CA VAL A 292 -11.16 -6.47 -3.65
C VAL A 292 -12.66 -6.76 -3.75
N ALA A 293 -13.04 -7.97 -3.35
CA ALA A 293 -14.43 -8.40 -3.20
C ALA A 293 -14.70 -8.82 -1.75
N LEU A 294 -15.94 -8.61 -1.29
CA LEU A 294 -16.45 -9.15 -0.03
C LEU A 294 -17.26 -10.40 -0.34
N ASP A 295 -16.69 -11.57 -0.06
CA ASP A 295 -17.38 -12.84 -0.30
C ASP A 295 -17.06 -13.87 0.80
N PRO A 296 -18.04 -14.25 1.63
CA PRO A 296 -17.84 -15.32 2.61
C PRO A 296 -17.66 -16.70 1.96
N SER A 297 -18.08 -16.88 0.72
CA SER A 297 -18.03 -18.14 -0.04
C SER A 297 -16.75 -18.29 -0.88
N GLU A 298 -16.55 -19.46 -1.49
CA GLU A 298 -15.42 -19.71 -2.40
C GLU A 298 -15.71 -19.30 -3.86
N GLU A 299 -16.91 -18.79 -4.14
CA GLU A 299 -17.36 -18.59 -5.52
C GLU A 299 -16.63 -17.43 -6.21
N SER A 300 -16.39 -16.31 -5.53
CA SER A 300 -15.59 -15.22 -6.11
C SER A 300 -14.16 -15.66 -6.40
N THR A 301 -13.51 -16.37 -5.48
CA THR A 301 -12.15 -16.92 -5.70
C THR A 301 -12.14 -17.84 -6.92
N ARG A 302 -13.14 -18.71 -7.05
CA ARG A 302 -13.26 -19.61 -8.22
C ARG A 302 -13.48 -18.81 -9.50
N ALA A 303 -14.40 -17.85 -9.52
CA ALA A 303 -14.73 -17.06 -10.69
C ALA A 303 -13.52 -16.24 -11.18
N LEU A 304 -12.78 -15.62 -10.25
CA LEU A 304 -11.57 -14.88 -10.56
C LEU A 304 -10.50 -15.77 -11.19
N ARG A 305 -10.26 -16.98 -10.67
CA ARG A 305 -9.30 -17.93 -11.27
C ARG A 305 -9.61 -18.34 -12.72
N TYR A 306 -10.86 -18.23 -13.15
CA TYR A 306 -11.27 -18.51 -14.53
C TYR A 306 -11.43 -17.25 -15.38
N THR A 307 -11.22 -16.06 -14.80
CA THR A 307 -11.22 -14.79 -15.52
C THR A 307 -9.89 -14.66 -16.26
N VAL A 308 -9.95 -14.43 -17.57
CA VAL A 308 -8.76 -14.44 -18.46
C VAL A 308 -7.68 -13.47 -18.00
N ASP A 309 -8.09 -12.29 -17.53
CA ASP A 309 -7.18 -11.23 -17.13
C ASP A 309 -6.67 -11.39 -15.68
N CYS A 310 -7.16 -12.37 -14.90
CA CYS A 310 -6.74 -12.58 -13.52
C CYS A 310 -5.54 -13.52 -13.46
N VAL A 311 -4.38 -13.02 -13.03
CA VAL A 311 -3.15 -13.78 -12.83
C VAL A 311 -3.17 -14.54 -11.51
N GLU A 312 -3.67 -13.91 -10.45
CA GLU A 312 -3.72 -14.50 -9.13
C GLU A 312 -5.03 -14.14 -8.41
N ALA A 313 -5.60 -15.10 -7.68
CA ALA A 313 -6.76 -14.86 -6.84
C ALA A 313 -6.62 -15.60 -5.49
N PHE A 314 -6.75 -14.86 -4.40
CA PHE A 314 -6.53 -15.34 -3.05
C PHE A 314 -7.47 -14.68 -2.04
N ARG A 315 -7.72 -15.38 -0.93
CA ARG A 315 -8.37 -14.79 0.24
C ARG A 315 -7.35 -14.01 1.04
N ALA A 316 -7.78 -12.87 1.58
CA ALA A 316 -7.01 -12.07 2.53
C ALA A 316 -7.79 -11.93 3.84
N GLU A 317 -7.05 -11.84 4.94
CA GLU A 317 -7.57 -11.64 6.28
C GLU A 317 -7.12 -10.27 6.80
N LEU A 318 -7.96 -9.63 7.61
CA LEU A 318 -7.58 -8.38 8.25
C LEU A 318 -6.45 -8.63 9.25
N ASP A 319 -5.29 -8.02 9.02
CA ASP A 319 -4.18 -8.09 9.96
C ASP A 319 -4.35 -7.00 11.02
N ALA A 320 -4.71 -7.38 12.24
CA ALA A 320 -4.88 -6.45 13.35
C ALA A 320 -3.55 -5.85 13.83
N GLU A 321 -2.42 -6.44 13.46
CA GLU A 321 -1.09 -5.97 13.85
C GLU A 321 -0.44 -5.17 12.73
N GLY A 322 -0.11 -3.91 13.03
CA GLY A 322 0.71 -3.06 12.16
C GLY A 322 2.16 -3.51 12.14
N VAL A 323 3.10 -2.58 12.13
CA VAL A 323 4.52 -2.93 12.19
C VAL A 323 4.81 -3.77 13.44
N ARG A 324 5.62 -4.81 13.30
CA ARG A 324 6.08 -5.60 14.44
C ARG A 324 7.51 -6.07 14.26
N ARG A 325 8.14 -6.37 15.39
CA ARG A 325 9.43 -7.04 15.42
C ARG A 325 9.24 -8.52 15.13
N GLU A 326 10.12 -9.06 14.30
CA GLU A 326 10.17 -10.48 14.01
C GLU A 326 11.34 -11.12 14.77
N ASP A 327 11.06 -12.18 15.52
CA ASP A 327 12.11 -13.02 16.10
C ASP A 327 12.62 -13.96 15.00
N ARG A 328 13.94 -14.02 14.77
CA ARG A 328 14.48 -15.00 13.83
C ARG A 328 14.23 -16.42 14.34
N SER A 329 13.49 -17.20 13.56
CA SER A 329 13.57 -18.67 13.53
C SER A 329 14.90 -19.15 12.94
#